data_AF-A0AAQ3KUV5-F1
#
_entry.id   AF-A0AAQ3KUV5-F1
#
_cell.length_a   1.000
_cell.length_b   1.000
_cell.length_c   1.000
_cell.angle_alpha   90.00
_cell.angle_beta   90.00
_cell.angle_gamma   90.00
#
_symmetry.space_group_name_H-M   'P 1'
#
loop_
_entity.id
_entity.type
_entity.pdbx_description
1 polymer ?
#
loop_
_entity_poly.entity_id
_entity_poly.type
_entity_poly.pdbx_seq_one_letter_code
_entity_poly.pdbx_strand_id
1 'polypeptide(L)'
;MRAEYCNIWYGLLQEMNGSFTVEHATCGANGICTTSYSPVCQCLDGFIPKSPDDWNHRENSEGCVRKTPLNCSSDGFLALENVKLPDTLNASAVSNLTLDECRNLCLKNCSCKAFSIISDSMCLIWTGDLVDVRAITEGGNDLHIRLAAFELDTVGSYSSRKISLAITVIIPLLSFLLLLCVASLLWLKRRNSGKVLNSYYFRSKGNDWELPLYDMLTIREATNNFSKDNIVGMVGLALFTR
;
A
#
# COMPACT_ATOMS: atom_id res chain seq x y z
N MET A 1 3.46 -32.30 -7.41
CA MET A 1 3.49 -30.86 -7.07
C MET A 1 2.56 -30.66 -5.87
N ARG A 2 3.10 -30.83 -4.66
CA ARG A 2 2.34 -30.69 -3.42
C ARG A 2 2.56 -29.25 -2.96
N ALA A 3 1.55 -28.41 -3.10
CA ALA A 3 1.57 -27.08 -2.51
C ALA A 3 1.27 -27.26 -1.02
N GLU A 4 2.23 -26.93 -0.17
CA GLU A 4 2.13 -26.96 1.28
C GLU A 4 1.37 -25.69 1.71
N TYR A 5 0.32 -25.84 2.52
CA TYR A 5 -0.60 -24.75 2.90
C TYR A 5 -0.45 -24.45 4.40
N CYS A 6 -0.20 -23.20 4.79
CA CYS A 6 -0.01 -22.76 6.20
C CYS A 6 -1.29 -22.82 7.08
N ASN A 7 -2.31 -23.65 6.80
CA ASN A 7 -3.58 -23.60 7.51
C ASN A 7 -3.71 -24.59 8.68
N ILE A 8 -4.17 -24.06 9.82
CA ILE A 8 -4.85 -24.79 10.90
C ILE A 8 -6.34 -24.48 10.73
N TRP A 9 -7.17 -25.47 10.41
CA TRP A 9 -8.62 -25.35 10.52
C TRP A 9 -9.04 -25.77 11.94
N TYR A 10 -9.53 -24.83 12.74
CA TYR A 10 -10.46 -25.17 13.82
C TYR A 10 -11.80 -24.49 13.54
N GLY A 11 -12.79 -25.32 13.25
CA GLY A 11 -14.16 -24.94 12.95
C GLY A 11 -14.92 -26.13 12.38
N LEU A 12 -15.60 -26.86 13.27
CA LEU A 12 -16.44 -28.04 13.03
C LEU A 12 -17.23 -28.00 11.70
N LEU A 13 -17.10 -29.04 10.86
CA LEU A 13 -18.19 -29.91 10.42
C LEU A 13 -17.73 -30.98 9.39
N GLN A 14 -18.17 -32.21 9.67
CA GLN A 14 -18.38 -33.38 8.80
C GLN A 14 -17.19 -34.22 8.30
N GLU A 15 -17.09 -35.38 8.96
CA GLU A 15 -16.68 -36.71 8.45
C GLU A 15 -16.37 -36.79 6.95
N MET A 16 -15.08 -36.72 6.61
CA MET A 16 -14.52 -37.39 5.44
C MET A 16 -13.13 -37.90 5.82
N ASN A 17 -12.89 -39.19 5.61
CA ASN A 17 -11.62 -39.91 5.84
C ASN A 17 -10.43 -39.31 5.06
N GLY A 18 -9.92 -38.17 5.51
CA GLY A 18 -8.66 -37.58 5.05
C GLY A 18 -7.79 -37.27 6.26
N SER A 19 -6.61 -37.88 6.33
CA SER A 19 -5.61 -37.53 7.34
C SER A 19 -5.23 -36.06 7.16
N PHE A 20 -5.77 -35.18 8.01
CA PHE A 20 -5.40 -33.77 8.06
C PHE A 20 -4.16 -33.65 8.94
N THR A 21 -2.98 -33.81 8.35
CA THR A 21 -1.73 -33.49 9.05
C THR A 21 -1.66 -31.97 9.18
N VAL A 22 -1.76 -31.45 10.41
CA VAL A 22 -1.46 -30.04 10.69
C VAL A 22 0.01 -29.84 10.31
N GLU A 23 0.24 -29.14 9.20
CA GLU A 23 1.58 -28.86 8.70
C GLU A 23 2.24 -27.83 9.63
N HIS A 24 3.07 -28.34 10.54
CA HIS A 24 3.92 -27.55 11.40
C HIS A 24 5.18 -27.19 10.62
N ALA A 25 5.71 -25.97 10.81
CA ALA A 25 7.00 -25.55 10.26
C ALA A 25 7.11 -25.44 8.72
N THR A 26 6.04 -25.04 8.01
CA THR A 26 6.01 -24.91 6.53
C THR A 26 7.15 -24.08 5.93
N CYS A 27 7.62 -23.03 6.63
CA CYS A 27 8.67 -22.13 6.13
C CYS A 27 10.07 -22.43 6.67
N GLY A 28 10.26 -23.59 7.32
CA GLY A 28 11.51 -23.97 7.96
C GLY A 28 11.92 -23.03 9.10
N ALA A 29 13.14 -23.20 9.58
CA ALA A 29 13.72 -22.40 10.65
C ALA A 29 13.94 -20.95 10.22
N ASN A 30 13.63 -19.99 11.10
CA ASN A 30 13.80 -18.55 10.90
C ASN A 30 13.10 -17.98 9.66
N GLY A 31 12.08 -18.68 9.16
CA GLY A 31 11.17 -18.24 8.11
C GLY A 31 9.82 -17.81 8.70
N ILE A 32 9.13 -16.91 7.99
CA ILE A 32 7.78 -16.44 8.31
C ILE A 32 6.82 -16.76 7.15
N CYS A 33 5.63 -17.24 7.51
CA CYS A 33 4.52 -17.38 6.57
C CYS A 33 3.66 -16.11 6.57
N THR A 34 3.49 -15.46 5.40
CA THR A 34 2.82 -14.14 5.30
C THR A 34 1.34 -14.18 4.87
N THR A 35 0.85 -15.32 4.37
CA THR A 35 -0.54 -15.46 3.89
C THR A 35 -1.04 -16.87 4.09
N SER A 36 -2.25 -16.98 4.65
CA SER A 36 -2.91 -18.26 4.95
C SER A 36 -3.48 -18.94 3.69
N TYR A 37 -3.77 -18.18 2.64
CA TYR A 37 -4.45 -18.69 1.43
C TYR A 37 -3.48 -19.12 0.31
N SER A 38 -2.29 -18.54 0.27
CA SER A 38 -1.24 -18.88 -0.69
C SER A 38 0.11 -18.65 -0.03
N PRO A 39 0.58 -19.56 0.84
CA PRO A 39 1.70 -19.30 1.71
C PRO A 39 2.95 -18.91 0.92
N VAL A 40 3.38 -17.69 1.15
CA VAL A 40 4.68 -17.21 0.70
C VAL A 40 5.56 -17.21 1.93
N CYS A 41 6.52 -18.14 1.94
CA CYS A 41 7.59 -18.15 2.91
C CYS A 41 8.58 -17.04 2.58
N GLN A 42 8.94 -16.30 3.61
CA GLN A 42 9.97 -15.27 3.56
C GLN A 42 10.93 -15.48 4.72
N CYS A 43 12.20 -15.16 4.53
CA CYS A 43 13.11 -15.12 5.67
C CYS A 43 12.76 -13.93 6.56
N LEU A 44 12.92 -14.10 7.88
CA LEU A 44 12.87 -13.00 8.82
C LEU A 44 13.92 -11.94 8.45
N ASP A 45 13.66 -10.67 8.74
CA ASP A 45 14.63 -9.60 8.50
C ASP A 45 15.97 -9.89 9.20
N GLY A 46 17.08 -9.69 8.48
CA GLY A 46 18.42 -10.07 8.92
C GLY A 46 18.80 -11.55 8.67
N PHE A 47 17.94 -12.30 7.99
CA PHE A 47 18.18 -13.68 7.57
C PHE A 47 18.12 -13.83 6.04
N ILE A 48 18.77 -14.87 5.54
CA ILE A 48 18.81 -15.25 4.11
C ILE A 48 18.51 -16.74 3.96
N PRO A 49 17.99 -17.19 2.80
CA PRO A 49 17.72 -18.61 2.57
C PRO A 49 18.99 -19.42 2.74
N LYS A 50 18.89 -20.57 3.42
CA LYS A 50 20.01 -21.47 3.59
C LYS A 50 20.44 -22.09 2.25
N SER A 51 19.45 -22.43 1.41
CA SER A 51 19.63 -22.86 0.03
C SER A 51 18.85 -21.94 -0.90
N PRO A 52 19.51 -20.99 -1.59
CA PRO A 52 18.83 -20.07 -2.49
C PRO A 52 18.16 -20.75 -3.68
N ASP A 53 18.75 -21.83 -4.20
CA ASP A 53 18.21 -22.58 -5.33
C ASP A 53 16.90 -23.26 -4.94
N ASP A 54 16.86 -23.96 -3.80
CA ASP A 54 15.65 -24.62 -3.30
C ASP A 54 14.55 -23.58 -3.00
N TRP A 55 14.93 -22.45 -2.37
CA TRP A 55 14.02 -21.35 -2.08
C TRP A 55 13.36 -20.78 -3.35
N ASN A 56 14.11 -20.67 -4.45
CA ASN A 56 13.60 -20.24 -5.75
C ASN A 56 12.59 -21.22 -6.36
N HIS A 57 12.71 -22.51 -6.02
CA HIS A 57 11.76 -23.56 -6.39
C HIS A 57 10.61 -23.72 -5.39
N ARG A 58 10.53 -22.83 -4.37
CA ARG A 58 9.57 -22.86 -3.26
C ARG A 58 9.76 -24.05 -2.31
N GLU A 59 10.95 -24.62 -2.27
CA GLU A 59 11.37 -25.62 -1.30
C GLU A 59 12.04 -24.90 -0.12
N ASN A 60 11.29 -24.73 0.98
CA ASN A 60 11.68 -23.86 2.10
C ASN A 60 12.01 -24.63 3.39
N SER A 61 12.09 -25.96 3.32
CA SER A 61 12.26 -26.86 4.47
C SER A 61 13.57 -26.61 5.23
N GLU A 62 14.63 -26.24 4.51
CA GLU A 62 15.93 -25.87 5.06
C GLU A 62 15.90 -24.54 5.85
N GLY A 63 14.88 -23.72 5.63
CA GLY A 63 14.70 -22.42 6.28
C GLY A 63 15.76 -21.40 5.92
N CYS A 64 16.02 -20.52 6.88
CA CYS A 64 16.86 -19.34 6.75
C CYS A 64 17.96 -19.32 7.81
N VAL A 65 19.10 -18.76 7.43
CA VAL A 65 20.27 -18.54 8.29
C VAL A 65 20.52 -17.05 8.46
N ARG A 66 21.16 -16.68 9.57
CA ARG A 66 21.51 -15.28 9.82
C ARG A 66 22.45 -14.77 8.74
N LYS A 67 22.17 -13.56 8.24
CA LYS A 67 23.05 -12.86 7.31
C LYS A 67 24.33 -12.37 8.00
N THR A 68 24.18 -11.84 9.21
CA THR A 68 25.28 -11.34 10.04
C THR A 68 25.28 -12.05 11.40
N PRO A 69 26.43 -12.58 11.87
CA PRO A 69 26.52 -13.24 13.17
C PRO A 69 26.28 -12.24 14.31
N LEU A 70 25.72 -12.75 15.41
CA LEU A 70 25.56 -11.99 16.65
C LEU A 70 26.91 -11.83 17.36
N ASN A 71 27.09 -10.72 18.06
CA ASN A 71 28.30 -10.47 18.86
C ASN A 71 28.03 -10.40 20.37
N CYS A 72 26.78 -10.61 20.79
CA CYS A 72 26.27 -10.53 22.15
C CYS A 72 26.31 -9.13 22.80
N SER A 73 27.41 -8.38 22.63
CA SER A 73 27.65 -7.12 23.35
C SER A 73 26.90 -5.92 22.79
N SER A 74 26.75 -5.81 21.47
CA SER A 74 26.11 -4.68 20.81
C SER A 74 24.86 -5.07 20.03
N ASP A 75 24.41 -6.30 20.17
CA ASP A 75 23.17 -6.74 19.51
C ASP A 75 21.98 -5.93 20.00
N GLY A 76 20.96 -5.83 19.16
CA GLY A 76 19.68 -5.24 19.52
C GLY A 76 18.53 -6.10 19.05
N PHE A 77 17.33 -5.52 19.00
CA PHE A 77 16.12 -6.24 18.60
C PHE A 77 15.33 -5.48 17.55
N LEU A 78 14.81 -6.23 16.60
CA LEU A 78 13.80 -5.78 15.67
C LEU A 78 12.44 -6.34 16.12
N ALA A 79 11.44 -5.46 16.25
CA ALA A 79 10.07 -5.86 16.54
C ALA A 79 9.40 -6.35 15.26
N LEU A 80 8.82 -7.55 15.32
CA LEU A 80 7.95 -8.11 14.30
C LEU A 80 6.54 -8.19 14.88
N GLU A 81 5.68 -7.29 14.43
CA GLU A 81 4.35 -7.07 15.00
C GLU A 81 3.32 -8.08 14.50
N ASN A 82 2.31 -8.35 15.32
CA ASN A 82 1.13 -9.15 14.97
C ASN A 82 1.48 -10.52 14.36
N VAL A 83 2.27 -11.31 15.09
CA VAL A 83 2.60 -12.68 14.66
C VAL A 83 2.00 -13.73 15.58
N LYS A 84 1.74 -14.90 14.98
CA LYS A 84 1.75 -16.15 15.72
C LYS A 84 3.20 -16.38 16.19
N LEU A 85 3.38 -16.47 17.50
CA LEU A 85 4.68 -16.70 18.10
C LEU A 85 5.26 -18.05 17.64
N PRO A 86 6.59 -18.17 17.58
CA PRO A 86 7.25 -19.43 17.24
C PRO A 86 6.89 -20.52 18.24
N ASP A 87 7.10 -21.78 17.82
CA ASP A 87 6.98 -22.94 18.70
C ASP A 87 7.80 -22.74 20.00
N THR A 88 7.24 -23.18 21.12
CA THR A 88 7.77 -22.96 22.46
C THR A 88 8.72 -24.07 22.93
N LEU A 89 9.00 -25.09 22.09
CA LEU A 89 9.95 -26.17 22.41
C LEU A 89 11.32 -25.66 22.89
N ASN A 90 11.81 -24.56 22.33
CA ASN A 90 13.09 -23.93 22.70
C ASN A 90 12.91 -22.60 23.45
N ALA A 91 11.74 -22.39 24.06
CA ALA A 91 11.40 -21.18 24.78
C ALA A 91 11.33 -21.41 26.28
N SER A 92 11.79 -20.44 27.06
CA SER A 92 11.57 -20.35 28.50
C SER A 92 10.60 -19.22 28.82
N ALA A 93 9.72 -19.44 29.80
CA ALA A 93 8.77 -18.43 30.27
C ALA A 93 9.19 -17.86 31.63
N VAL A 94 9.09 -16.53 31.79
CA VAL A 94 9.32 -15.80 33.03
C VAL A 94 8.19 -14.80 33.23
N SER A 95 7.46 -14.91 34.34
CA SER A 95 6.30 -14.05 34.61
C SER A 95 6.69 -12.71 35.22
N ASN A 96 5.75 -11.76 35.20
CA ASN A 96 5.84 -10.46 35.87
C ASN A 96 7.05 -9.61 35.46
N LEU A 97 7.39 -9.60 34.16
CA LEU A 97 8.44 -8.74 33.61
C LEU A 97 7.85 -7.69 32.68
N THR A 98 8.39 -6.47 32.77
CA THR A 98 8.18 -5.43 31.77
C THR A 98 8.93 -5.74 30.47
N LEU A 99 8.57 -5.05 29.39
CA LEU A 99 9.22 -5.20 28.08
C LEU A 99 10.72 -4.99 28.14
N ASP A 100 11.15 -3.95 28.86
CA ASP A 100 12.57 -3.62 28.99
C ASP A 100 13.32 -4.61 29.89
N GLU A 101 12.67 -5.15 30.92
CA GLU A 101 13.26 -6.22 31.75
C GLU A 101 13.44 -7.51 30.96
N CYS A 102 12.43 -7.91 30.19
CA CYS A 102 12.50 -9.07 29.30
C CYS A 102 13.59 -8.90 28.23
N ARG A 103 13.68 -7.70 27.62
CA ARG A 103 14.75 -7.33 26.69
C ARG A 103 16.13 -7.46 27.34
N ASN A 104 16.32 -6.88 28.51
CA ASN A 104 17.60 -6.90 29.23
C ASN A 104 17.98 -8.33 29.67
N LEU A 105 17.00 -9.14 30.04
CA LEU A 105 17.21 -10.54 30.38
C LEU A 105 17.72 -11.34 29.17
N CYS A 106 17.11 -11.12 28.00
CA CYS A 106 17.57 -11.72 26.75
C CYS A 106 18.97 -11.22 26.33
N LEU A 107 19.27 -9.92 26.44
CA LEU A 107 20.61 -9.38 26.11
C LEU A 107 21.73 -10.03 26.92
N LYS A 108 21.50 -10.23 28.22
CA LYS A 108 22.46 -10.87 29.14
C LYS A 108 22.73 -12.34 28.80
N ASN A 109 21.82 -13.01 28.08
CA ASN A 109 21.99 -14.37 27.63
C ASN A 109 22.44 -14.38 26.16
N CYS A 110 23.73 -14.65 25.88
CA CYS A 110 24.25 -14.67 24.51
C CYS A 110 23.61 -15.72 23.60
N SER A 111 22.96 -16.75 24.17
CA SER A 111 22.21 -17.74 23.40
C SER A 111 20.79 -17.29 23.07
N CYS A 112 20.29 -16.22 23.69
CA CYS A 112 18.96 -15.70 23.38
C CYS A 112 18.90 -15.18 21.94
N LYS A 113 17.92 -15.66 21.18
CA LYS A 113 17.69 -15.31 19.77
C LYS A 113 16.46 -14.41 19.57
N ALA A 114 15.45 -14.51 20.44
CA ALA A 114 14.27 -13.64 20.41
C ALA A 114 13.56 -13.61 21.77
N PHE A 115 12.71 -12.61 21.98
CA PHE A 115 11.78 -12.59 23.11
C PHE A 115 10.41 -12.03 22.70
N SER A 116 9.40 -12.26 23.53
CA SER A 116 8.06 -11.65 23.39
C SER A 116 7.44 -11.45 24.76
N ILE A 117 6.55 -10.47 24.89
CA ILE A 117 5.66 -10.36 26.03
C ILE A 117 4.25 -10.70 25.56
N ILE A 118 3.64 -11.66 26.25
CA ILE A 118 2.23 -11.98 26.09
C ILE A 118 1.44 -11.42 27.27
N SER A 119 0.11 -11.57 27.23
CA SER A 119 -0.79 -11.18 28.32
C SER A 119 -0.27 -11.63 29.69
N ASP A 120 -0.54 -10.81 30.71
CA ASP A 120 -0.08 -10.99 32.10
C ASP A 120 1.42 -10.78 32.33
N SER A 121 2.08 -9.96 31.50
CA SER A 121 3.51 -9.63 31.64
C SER A 121 4.41 -10.88 31.65
N MET A 122 4.00 -11.91 30.90
CA MET A 122 4.78 -13.13 30.74
C MET A 122 5.77 -12.97 29.58
N CYS A 123 7.05 -12.99 29.94
CA CYS A 123 8.19 -12.93 29.03
C CYS A 123 8.52 -14.33 28.51
N LEU A 124 8.46 -14.51 27.19
CA LEU A 124 8.94 -15.71 26.51
C LEU A 124 10.31 -15.41 25.89
N ILE A 125 11.28 -16.30 26.09
CA ILE A 125 12.64 -16.16 25.58
C ILE A 125 13.02 -17.40 24.78
N TRP A 126 13.35 -17.23 23.50
CA TRP A 126 13.82 -18.30 22.64
C TRP A 126 15.34 -18.33 22.57
N THR A 127 15.93 -19.52 22.70
CA THR A 127 17.37 -19.76 22.52
C THR A 127 17.70 -20.60 21.28
N GLY A 128 16.69 -21.25 20.71
CA GLY A 128 16.76 -22.02 19.47
C GLY A 128 16.27 -21.24 18.26
N ASP A 129 16.33 -21.89 17.09
CA ASP A 129 15.77 -21.31 15.87
C ASP A 129 14.26 -21.08 15.99
N LEU A 130 13.78 -20.04 15.32
CA LEU A 130 12.38 -19.61 15.37
C LEU A 130 11.60 -20.41 14.33
N VAL A 131 10.75 -21.32 14.77
CA VAL A 131 10.01 -22.22 13.88
C VAL A 131 8.52 -21.92 13.99
N ASP A 132 7.80 -22.05 12.88
CA ASP A 132 6.34 -21.90 12.80
C ASP A 132 5.83 -20.47 13.08
N VAL A 133 6.64 -19.46 12.71
CA VAL A 133 6.25 -18.04 12.75
C VAL A 133 5.29 -17.72 11.61
N ARG A 134 4.19 -17.03 11.91
CA ARG A 134 3.17 -16.66 10.92
C ARG A 134 2.71 -15.23 11.14
N ALA A 135 2.61 -14.45 10.06
CA ALA A 135 1.95 -13.15 10.10
C ALA A 135 0.44 -13.36 10.30
N ILE A 136 -0.16 -12.59 11.19
CA ILE A 136 -1.61 -12.56 11.39
C ILE A 136 -2.12 -11.14 11.37
N THR A 137 -3.35 -10.95 10.91
CA THR A 137 -3.91 -9.61 10.68
C THR A 137 -4.37 -8.94 11.97
N GLU A 138 -4.82 -9.72 12.96
CA GLU A 138 -5.36 -9.21 14.22
C GLU A 138 -5.08 -10.19 15.36
N GLY A 139 -4.93 -9.66 16.58
CA GLY A 139 -4.81 -10.46 17.81
C GLY A 139 -3.49 -11.21 17.96
N GLY A 140 -2.46 -10.82 17.20
CA GLY A 140 -1.12 -11.38 17.34
C GLY A 140 -0.31 -10.75 18.46
N ASN A 141 0.84 -11.35 18.73
CA ASN A 141 1.81 -10.82 19.68
C ASN A 141 3.02 -10.28 18.92
N ASP A 142 3.75 -9.37 19.55
CA ASP A 142 4.99 -8.83 18.99
C ASP A 142 6.15 -9.76 19.35
N LEU A 143 6.92 -10.15 18.33
CA LEU A 143 8.13 -10.95 18.49
C LEU A 143 9.35 -10.04 18.27
N HIS A 144 10.19 -9.92 19.29
CA HIS A 144 11.43 -9.15 19.21
C HIS A 144 12.60 -10.07 18.85
N ILE A 145 13.07 -9.99 17.61
CA ILE A 145 14.13 -10.85 17.07
C ILE A 145 15.49 -10.17 17.30
N ARG A 146 16.43 -10.89 17.92
CA ARG A 146 17.78 -10.37 18.16
C ARG A 146 18.55 -10.28 16.86
N LEU A 147 19.12 -9.11 16.55
CA LEU A 147 19.94 -8.87 15.36
C LEU A 147 21.23 -8.16 15.74
N ALA A 148 22.25 -8.30 14.88
CA ALA A 148 23.48 -7.53 14.99
C ALA A 148 23.18 -6.03 14.78
N ALA A 149 23.88 -5.15 15.50
CA ALA A 149 23.69 -3.69 15.42
C ALA A 149 23.62 -3.16 13.98
N PHE A 150 24.54 -3.60 13.12
CA PHE A 150 24.62 -3.17 11.73
C PHE A 150 23.33 -3.49 10.94
N GLU A 151 22.71 -4.64 11.16
CA GLU A 151 21.45 -4.99 10.47
C GLU A 151 20.32 -4.05 10.90
N LEU A 152 20.26 -3.65 12.18
CA LEU A 152 19.25 -2.71 12.68
C LEU A 152 19.38 -1.33 12.05
N ASP A 153 20.61 -0.84 11.87
CA ASP A 153 20.87 0.43 11.18
C ASP A 153 20.42 0.38 9.72
N THR A 154 20.65 -0.76 9.05
CA THR A 154 20.23 -0.94 7.65
C THR A 154 18.71 -1.00 7.50
N VAL A 155 18.01 -1.70 8.40
CA VAL A 155 16.54 -1.79 8.40
C VAL A 155 15.92 -0.41 8.65
N GLY A 156 16.44 0.36 9.61
CA GLY A 156 16.01 1.73 9.85
C GLY A 156 16.22 2.65 8.64
N SER A 157 17.38 2.55 7.98
CA SER A 157 17.67 3.30 6.74
C SER A 157 16.77 2.88 5.57
N TYR A 158 16.44 1.60 5.47
CA TYR A 158 15.58 1.09 4.40
C TYR A 158 14.12 1.52 4.56
N SER A 159 13.57 1.41 5.78
CA SER A 159 12.20 1.86 6.09
C SER A 159 12.02 3.36 5.83
N SER A 160 12.97 4.19 6.28
CA SER A 160 12.96 5.63 6.02
C SER A 160 13.05 5.98 4.54
N ARG A 161 13.85 5.27 3.74
CA ARG A 161 13.90 5.44 2.27
C ARG A 161 12.58 5.06 1.59
N LYS A 162 11.93 3.97 2.00
CA LYS A 162 10.62 3.57 1.46
C LYS A 162 9.55 4.63 1.72
N ILE A 163 9.49 5.14 2.95
CA ILE A 163 8.56 6.21 3.34
C ILE A 163 8.86 7.48 2.54
N SER A 164 10.14 7.86 2.43
CA SER A 164 10.55 9.03 1.64
C SER A 164 10.14 8.90 0.17
N LEU A 165 10.39 7.75 -0.47
CA LEU A 165 10.01 7.50 -1.86
C LEU A 165 8.49 7.53 -2.07
N ALA A 166 7.71 6.92 -1.17
CA ALA A 166 6.25 6.93 -1.23
C ALA A 166 5.70 8.37 -1.16
N ILE A 167 6.24 9.22 -0.29
CA ILE A 167 5.87 10.64 -0.18
C ILE A 167 6.19 11.40 -1.47
N THR A 168 7.39 11.21 -2.04
CA THR A 168 7.77 11.93 -3.27
C THR A 168 6.98 11.53 -4.51
N VAL A 169 6.44 10.31 -4.60
CA VAL A 169 5.74 9.83 -5.80
C VAL A 169 4.22 9.95 -5.68
N ILE A 170 3.65 9.59 -4.52
CA ILE A 170 2.19 9.47 -4.36
C ILE A 170 1.54 10.86 -4.22
N ILE A 171 2.18 11.79 -3.51
CA ILE A 171 1.66 13.13 -3.28
C ILE A 171 1.50 13.95 -4.57
N PRO A 172 2.49 14.03 -5.48
CA PRO A 172 2.31 14.78 -6.72
C PRO A 172 1.27 14.14 -7.66
N LEU A 173 1.17 12.81 -7.68
CA LEU A 173 0.16 12.10 -8.48
C LEU A 173 -1.27 12.43 -8.02
N LEU A 174 -1.52 12.39 -6.70
CA LEU A 174 -2.83 12.75 -6.14
C LEU A 174 -3.16 14.23 -6.34
N SER A 175 -2.18 15.11 -6.16
CA SER A 175 -2.33 16.55 -6.40
C SER A 175 -2.68 16.85 -7.86
N PHE A 176 -1.99 16.20 -8.80
CA PHE A 176 -2.23 16.36 -10.24
C PHE A 176 -3.63 15.85 -10.65
N LEU A 177 -4.06 14.70 -10.14
CA LEU A 177 -5.40 14.16 -10.38
C LEU A 177 -6.51 15.09 -9.86
N LEU A 178 -6.34 15.67 -8.67
CA LEU A 178 -7.28 16.65 -8.12
C LEU A 178 -7.38 17.90 -8.99
N LEU A 179 -6.24 18.44 -9.44
CA LEU A 179 -6.22 19.61 -10.33
C LEU A 179 -6.93 19.34 -11.65
N LEU A 180 -6.71 18.17 -12.26
CA LEU A 180 -7.42 17.77 -13.49
C LEU A 180 -8.93 17.65 -13.25
N CYS A 181 -9.33 17.06 -12.13
CA CYS A 181 -10.73 16.92 -11.77
C CYS A 181 -11.41 18.29 -11.62
N VAL A 182 -10.80 19.21 -10.86
CA VAL A 182 -11.31 20.59 -10.71
C VAL A 182 -11.35 21.32 -12.06
N ALA A 183 -10.30 21.21 -12.87
CA ALA A 183 -10.25 21.83 -14.20
C ALA A 183 -11.38 21.32 -15.10
N SER A 184 -11.67 20.01 -15.08
CA SER A 184 -12.75 19.41 -15.86
C SER A 184 -14.13 19.89 -15.40
N LEU A 185 -14.37 20.04 -14.10
CA LEU A 185 -15.62 20.57 -13.54
C LEU A 185 -15.83 22.05 -13.93
N LEU A 186 -14.76 22.85 -13.90
CA LEU A 186 -14.81 24.25 -14.34
C LEU A 186 -15.08 24.35 -15.85
N TRP A 187 -14.49 23.47 -16.66
CA TRP A 187 -14.75 23.37 -18.09
C TRP A 187 -16.21 22.97 -18.40
N LEU A 188 -16.74 21.97 -17.69
CA LEU A 188 -18.13 21.55 -17.82
C LEU A 188 -19.11 22.66 -17.41
N LYS A 189 -18.79 23.41 -16.34
CA LYS A 189 -19.59 24.56 -15.90
C LYS A 189 -19.61 25.67 -16.96
N ARG A 190 -18.46 26.02 -17.55
CA ARG A 190 -18.39 26.99 -18.67
C ARG A 190 -19.19 26.54 -19.88
N ARG A 191 -19.11 25.25 -20.23
CA ARG A 191 -19.89 24.68 -21.35
C ARG A 191 -21.40 24.74 -21.09
N ASN A 192 -21.84 24.57 -19.85
CA ASN A 192 -23.26 24.69 -19.49
C ASN A 192 -23.73 26.15 -19.35
N SER A 193 -22.87 27.08 -18.91
CA SER A 193 -23.23 28.51 -18.88
C SER A 193 -23.48 29.10 -20.28
N GLY A 194 -22.88 28.54 -21.33
CA GLY A 194 -23.24 28.86 -22.72
C GLY A 194 -24.64 28.37 -23.16
N LYS A 195 -25.28 27.49 -22.39
CA LYS A 195 -26.66 27.01 -22.64
C LYS A 195 -27.71 27.73 -21.80
N VAL A 196 -27.36 28.25 -20.62
CA VAL A 196 -28.30 28.92 -19.71
C VAL A 196 -28.70 30.31 -20.23
N LEU A 197 -27.81 31.04 -20.92
CA LEU A 197 -28.18 32.30 -21.57
C LEU A 197 -29.17 32.07 -22.74
N ASN A 198 -29.09 30.91 -23.39
CA ASN A 198 -29.94 30.57 -24.53
C ASN A 198 -31.37 30.18 -24.11
N SER A 199 -31.56 29.62 -22.90
CA SER A 199 -32.90 29.27 -22.40
C SER A 199 -33.66 30.45 -21.82
N TYR A 200 -32.98 31.50 -21.34
CA TYR A 200 -33.63 32.71 -20.85
C TYR A 200 -34.06 33.64 -22.01
N TYR A 201 -33.34 33.62 -23.13
CA TYR A 201 -33.64 34.45 -24.30
C TYR A 201 -34.84 33.91 -25.11
N PHE A 202 -35.08 32.60 -25.13
CA PHE A 202 -36.18 32.00 -25.91
C PHE A 202 -37.57 32.21 -25.27
N ARG A 203 -37.65 32.48 -23.96
CA ARG A 203 -38.93 32.66 -23.25
C ARG A 203 -39.44 34.10 -23.22
N SER A 204 -38.65 35.08 -23.68
CA SER A 204 -38.99 36.50 -23.65
C SER A 204 -39.30 37.12 -25.02
N LYS A 205 -39.38 36.33 -26.10
CA LYS A 205 -39.67 36.84 -27.44
C LYS A 205 -41.08 36.46 -27.93
N GLY A 206 -42.07 36.82 -27.11
CA GLY A 206 -43.45 37.02 -27.55
C GLY A 206 -43.76 38.50 -27.35
N ASN A 207 -43.85 39.24 -28.45
CA ASN A 207 -44.20 40.66 -28.57
C ASN A 207 -43.04 41.63 -28.32
N ASP A 208 -42.41 42.12 -29.40
CA ASP A 208 -42.35 43.54 -29.83
C ASP A 208 -41.16 43.79 -30.77
N TRP A 209 -41.29 44.78 -31.65
CA TRP A 209 -40.40 44.99 -32.80
C TRP A 209 -39.04 45.58 -32.39
N GLU A 210 -38.07 44.71 -32.12
CA GLU A 210 -36.66 45.10 -32.00
C GLU A 210 -35.76 44.30 -32.96
N LEU A 211 -34.91 45.05 -33.68
CA LEU A 211 -34.01 44.54 -34.71
C LEU A 211 -33.16 43.37 -34.19
N PRO A 212 -33.03 42.28 -34.95
CA PRO A 212 -32.11 41.21 -34.60
C PRO A 212 -30.66 41.72 -34.64
N LEU A 213 -30.00 41.73 -33.48
CA LEU A 213 -28.55 41.89 -33.37
C LEU A 213 -27.90 40.56 -33.79
N TYR A 214 -27.36 40.52 -35.01
CA TYR A 214 -26.61 39.38 -35.52
C TYR A 214 -25.15 39.46 -35.07
N ASP A 215 -24.58 38.32 -34.66
CA ASP A 215 -23.15 38.20 -34.38
C ASP A 215 -22.31 38.35 -35.66
N MET A 216 -21.10 38.88 -35.53
CA MET A 216 -20.18 39.13 -36.66
C MET A 216 -19.88 37.86 -37.45
N LEU A 217 -19.88 36.69 -36.79
CA LEU A 217 -19.69 35.39 -37.44
C LEU A 217 -20.86 35.05 -38.37
N THR A 218 -22.09 35.31 -37.96
CA THR A 218 -23.29 35.07 -38.77
C THR A 218 -23.35 35.97 -40.00
N ILE A 219 -22.94 37.24 -39.85
CA ILE A 219 -22.84 38.18 -40.99
C ILE A 219 -21.74 37.73 -41.95
N ARG A 220 -20.60 37.29 -41.43
CA ARG A 220 -19.49 36.79 -42.23
C ARG A 220 -19.86 35.55 -43.03
N GLU A 221 -20.63 34.64 -42.44
CA GLU A 221 -21.08 33.43 -43.12
C GLU A 221 -22.13 33.74 -44.19
N ALA A 222 -23.11 34.59 -43.87
CA ALA A 222 -24.15 35.01 -44.83
C ALA A 222 -23.58 35.82 -46.01
N THR A 223 -22.56 36.63 -45.78
CA THR A 223 -21.89 37.44 -46.83
C THR A 223 -20.73 36.71 -47.51
N ASN A 224 -20.47 35.45 -47.15
CA ASN A 224 -19.29 34.70 -47.59
C ASN A 224 -17.99 35.50 -47.45
N ASN A 225 -17.71 35.94 -46.22
CA ASN A 225 -16.62 36.80 -45.81
C ASN A 225 -16.56 38.14 -46.59
N PHE A 226 -17.73 38.76 -46.80
CA PHE A 226 -17.88 40.01 -47.55
C PHE A 226 -17.34 39.91 -49.00
N SER A 227 -17.64 38.79 -49.66
CA SER A 227 -17.38 38.64 -51.09
C SER A 227 -18.14 39.71 -51.88
N LYS A 228 -17.52 40.22 -52.96
CA LYS A 228 -18.08 41.31 -53.80
C LYS A 228 -19.48 41.00 -54.33
N ASP A 229 -19.82 39.72 -54.45
CA ASP A 229 -21.08 39.26 -55.02
C ASP A 229 -22.24 39.21 -54.02
N ASN A 230 -21.96 39.32 -52.70
CA ASN A 230 -22.94 39.15 -51.61
C ASN A 230 -23.01 40.36 -50.66
N ILE A 231 -22.78 41.57 -51.17
CA ILE A 231 -22.91 42.81 -50.40
C ILE A 231 -24.40 43.20 -50.31
N VAL A 232 -24.94 43.26 -49.08
CA VAL A 232 -26.32 43.70 -48.84
C VAL A 232 -26.35 45.22 -48.62
N GLY A 233 -26.92 45.96 -49.58
CA GLY A 233 -27.36 47.35 -49.43
C GLY A 233 -26.42 48.44 -49.97
N MET A 234 -26.56 48.80 -51.25
CA MET A 234 -26.17 50.12 -51.75
C MET A 234 -27.38 51.05 -51.54
N VAL A 235 -27.32 51.95 -50.55
CA VAL A 235 -28.36 52.97 -50.34
C VAL A 235 -27.71 54.35 -50.27
N GLY A 236 -27.94 55.14 -51.35
CA GLY A 236 -28.11 56.59 -51.25
C GLY A 236 -26.92 57.49 -51.58
N LEU A 237 -26.64 57.68 -52.87
CA LEU A 237 -26.16 58.97 -53.38
C LEU A 237 -27.26 60.02 -53.19
N ALA A 238 -26.97 61.11 -52.47
CA ALA A 238 -27.66 62.39 -52.63
C ALA A 238 -26.68 63.54 -52.41
N LEU A 239 -26.43 64.27 -53.50
CA LEU A 239 -25.68 65.51 -53.62
C LEU A 239 -26.27 66.61 -52.72
N PHE A 240 -25.44 67.48 -52.14
CA PHE A 240 -25.55 68.93 -52.32
C PHE A 240 -24.17 69.59 -52.11
N THR A 241 -23.85 70.46 -53.06
CA THR A 241 -22.61 71.23 -53.22
C THR A 241 -22.58 72.48 -52.35
N ARG A 242 -21.37 72.80 -51.86
CA ARG A 242 -20.82 74.12 -51.46
C ARG A 242 -21.51 74.93 -50.36
#